data_AF-A0A1H9XZ42-F1
#
_entry.id   AF-A0A1H9XZ42-F1
#
_cell.length_a   1.000
_cell.length_b   1.000
_cell.length_c   1.000
_cell.angle_alpha   90.00
_cell.angle_beta   90.00
_cell.angle_gamma   90.00
#
_symmetry.space_group_name_H-M   'P 1'
#
loop_
_entity.id
_entity.type
_entity.pdbx_description
1 polymer ?
#
loop_
_entity_poly.entity_id
_entity_poly.type
_entity_poly.pdbx_seq_one_letter_code
_entity_poly.pdbx_strand_id
1 'polypeptide(L)' 'MWFQLWHWDGDQYELEMFRLHEADSWRVVVGKARYWAIARHEITELAERAGFGYAEWLLHAYYPPLLVATNG' A
#
# COMPACT_ATOMS: atom_id res chain seq x y z
N MET A 1 20.50 -11.14 6.36
CA MET A 1 19.58 -10.39 7.28
C MET A 1 18.72 -9.43 6.47
N TRP A 2 17.48 -9.19 6.88
CA TRP A 2 16.61 -8.20 6.25
C TRP A 2 15.98 -7.29 7.31
N PHE A 3 15.83 -6.01 6.97
CA PHE A 3 15.11 -5.04 7.78
C PHE A 3 14.51 -3.96 6.88
N GLN A 4 13.52 -3.25 7.42
CA GLN A 4 12.77 -2.23 6.71
C GLN A 4 12.77 -0.92 7.47
N LEU A 5 12.83 0.18 6.73
CA LEU A 5 12.54 1.53 7.22
C LEU A 5 11.29 2.04 6.54
N TRP A 6 10.44 2.70 7.33
CA TRP A 6 9.21 3.33 6.89
C TRP A 6 9.27 4.81 7.25
N HIS A 7 9.05 5.66 6.25
CA HIS A 7 8.91 7.10 6.44
C HIS A 7 7.50 7.52 6.07
N TRP A 8 6.82 8.20 6.99
CA TRP A 8 5.47 8.72 6.81
C TRP A 8 5.54 10.24 6.73
N ASP A 9 4.96 10.81 5.67
CA ASP A 9 4.91 12.26 5.46
C ASP A 9 3.50 12.85 5.55
N GLY A 10 2.46 12.04 5.67
CA GLY A 10 1.07 12.47 5.87
C GLY A 10 0.09 11.95 4.82
N ASP A 11 0.55 11.72 3.59
CA ASP A 11 -0.25 11.14 2.51
C ASP A 11 0.45 9.99 1.79
N GLN A 12 1.74 9.78 2.07
CA GLN A 12 2.56 8.73 1.48
C GLN A 12 3.46 8.04 2.50
N TYR A 13 3.70 6.76 2.25
CA TYR A 13 4.74 5.99 2.91
C TYR A 13 5.87 5.71 1.92
N GLU A 14 7.11 6.02 2.33
CA GLU A 14 8.29 5.51 1.66
C GLU A 14 8.82 4.28 2.40
N LEU A 15 9.03 3.21 1.65
CA LEU A 15 9.63 1.97 2.12
C LEU A 15 11.06 1.87 1.58
N GLU A 16 12.00 1.60 2.48
CA GLU A 16 13.33 1.11 2.14
C GLU A 16 13.51 -0.30 2.72
N MET A 17 13.66 -1.29 1.82
CA MET A 17 13.91 -2.69 2.17
C MET A 17 15.40 -3.00 1.99
N PHE A 18 16.07 -3.23 3.11
CA PHE A 18 17.49 -3.57 3.14
C PHE A 18 17.65 -5.09 3.18
N ARG A 19 18.36 -5.65 2.20
CA ARG A 19 18.72 -7.07 2.15
C ARG A 19 20.23 -7.20 2.23
N LEU A 20 20.70 -7.67 3.39
CA LEU A 20 22.10 -8.01 3.62
C LEU A 20 22.32 -9.47 3.19
N HIS A 21 23.15 -9.63 2.16
CA HIS A 21 23.57 -10.92 1.64
C HIS A 21 24.92 -11.32 2.25
N GLU A 22 25.02 -12.55 2.73
CA GLU A 22 26.30 -13.14 3.11
C GLU A 22 27.14 -13.38 1.86
N ALA A 23 28.41 -12.98 1.92
CA ALA A 23 29.42 -13.14 0.90
C ALA A 23 30.80 -12.89 1.53
N ASP A 24 31.88 -13.15 0.80
CA ASP A 24 33.26 -12.89 1.24
C ASP A 24 33.48 -11.43 1.69
N SER A 25 32.67 -10.51 1.15
CA SER A 25 32.48 -9.15 1.66
C SER A 25 30.99 -8.86 1.77
N TRP A 26 30.55 -8.25 2.87
CA TRP A 26 29.14 -7.88 3.07
C TRP A 26 28.60 -7.02 1.92
N ARG A 27 27.50 -7.46 1.30
CA ARG A 27 26.79 -6.70 0.26
C ARG A 27 25.36 -6.44 0.69
N VAL A 28 24.94 -5.17 0.59
CA VAL A 28 23.56 -4.75 0.83
C VAL A 28 22.90 -4.40 -0.50
N VAL A 29 21.70 -4.91 -0.71
CA VAL A 29 20.80 -4.48 -1.79
C VAL A 29 19.62 -3.75 -1.15
N VAL A 30 19.38 -2.51 -1.57
CA VAL A 30 18.26 -1.69 -1.09
C VAL A 30 17.19 -1.62 -2.18
N GLY A 31 15.98 -2.08 -1.87
CA GLY A 31 14.79 -1.83 -2.67
C GLY A 31 14.02 -0.64 -2.10
N LYS A 32 13.56 0.27 -2.96
CA LYS A 32 12.75 1.41 -2.55
C LYS A 32 11.36 1.34 -3.18
N ALA A 33 10.34 1.66 -2.43
CA ALA A 33 8.97 1.79 -2.93
C ALA A 33 8.28 2.98 -2.26
N ARG A 34 7.34 3.59 -2.98
CA ARG A 34 6.51 4.68 -2.49
C ARG A 34 5.04 4.29 -2.64
N TYR A 35 4.30 4.43 -1.56
CA TYR A 35 2.89 4.06 -1.47
C TYR A 35 2.08 5.29 -1.09
N TRP A 36 0.98 5.53 -1.78
CA TRP A 36 0.02 6.54 -1.38
C TRP A 36 -0.96 5.95 -0.37
N ALA A 37 -1.18 6.65 0.73
CA ALA A 37 -2.17 6.34 1.73
C ALA A 37 -3.53 6.90 1.30
N ILE A 38 -4.13 6.26 0.29
CA ILE A 38 -5.46 6.67 -0.18
C ILE A 38 -6.50 6.21 0.85
N ALA A 39 -7.25 7.15 1.40
CA ALA A 39 -8.28 6.86 2.38
C ALA A 39 -9.50 6.20 1.73
N ARG A 40 -10.26 5.44 2.52
CA ARG A 40 -11.48 4.76 2.05
C ARG A 40 -12.49 5.70 1.37
N HIS A 41 -12.68 6.91 1.92
CA HIS A 41 -13.60 7.87 1.33
C HIS A 41 -13.14 8.35 -0.06
N GLU A 42 -11.83 8.58 -0.24
CA GLU A 42 -11.27 8.99 -1.53
C GLU A 42 -11.43 7.88 -2.59
N ILE A 43 -11.26 6.61 -2.22
CA ILE A 43 -11.50 5.46 -3.11
C ILE A 43 -12.99 5.34 -3.46
N THR A 44 -13.89 5.51 -2.49
CA THR A 44 -15.35 5.52 -2.73
C THR A 44 -15.75 6.61 -3.71
N GLU A 45 -15.28 7.84 -3.50
CA GLU A 45 -15.58 8.96 -4.40
C GLU A 45 -15.02 8.71 -5.81
N LEU A 46 -13.85 8.08 -5.94
CA LEU A 46 -13.29 7.68 -7.24
C LEU A 46 -14.21 6.69 -7.95
N ALA A 47 -14.74 5.68 -7.23
CA ALA A 47 -15.67 4.70 -7.79
C ALA A 47 -17.00 5.34 -8.22
N GLU A 48 -17.57 6.22 -7.40
CA GLU A 48 -18.79 6.96 -7.72
C GLU A 48 -18.61 7.84 -8.96
N ARG A 49 -17.49 8.58 -9.06
CA ARG A 49 -17.15 9.36 -10.26
C ARG A 49 -16.96 8.51 -11.50
N ALA A 50 -16.58 7.25 -11.34
CA ALA A 50 -16.46 6.29 -12.45
C ALA A 50 -17.80 5.62 -12.83
N GLY A 51 -18.90 5.92 -12.12
CA GLY A 51 -20.25 5.42 -12.41
C GLY A 51 -20.65 4.16 -11.64
N PHE A 52 -19.88 3.75 -10.64
CA PHE A 52 -20.28 2.67 -9.73
C PHE A 52 -21.27 3.20 -8.68
N GLY A 53 -22.41 2.54 -8.50
CA GLY A 53 -23.52 3.06 -7.66
C GLY A 53 -23.69 2.34 -6.31
N TYR A 54 -23.37 1.05 -6.24
CA TYR A 54 -23.53 0.24 -5.02
C TYR A 54 -22.15 -0.12 -4.47
N ALA A 55 -21.60 0.71 -3.59
CA ALA A 55 -20.29 0.53 -2.99
C ALA A 55 -20.37 -0.07 -1.57
N GLU A 56 -19.68 -1.19 -1.33
CA GLU A 56 -19.56 -1.84 -0.03
C GLU A 56 -18.08 -2.04 0.34
N TRP A 57 -17.73 -1.70 1.59
CA TRP A 57 -16.41 -1.96 2.15
C TRP A 57 -16.40 -3.26 2.94
N LEU A 58 -15.65 -4.25 2.45
CA LEU A 58 -15.38 -5.48 3.16
C LEU A 58 -14.11 -5.33 4.00
N LEU A 59 -14.28 -5.37 5.32
CA LEU A 59 -13.19 -5.29 6.29
C LEU A 59 -12.73 -6.69 6.67
N HIS A 60 -11.41 -6.87 6.75
CA HIS A 60 -10.82 -8.13 7.17
C HIS A 60 -9.56 -7.91 7.99
N ALA A 61 -9.25 -8.86 8.87
CA ALA A 61 -8.10 -8.77 9.76
C ALA A 61 -6.76 -9.10 9.06
N TYR A 62 -6.80 -9.87 7.97
CA TYR A 62 -5.60 -10.44 7.34
C TYR A 62 -5.19 -9.78 6.01
N TYR A 63 -6.06 -8.97 5.41
CA TYR A 63 -5.76 -8.28 4.16
C TYR A 63 -6.35 -6.87 4.17
N PRO A 64 -5.81 -5.93 3.36
CA PRO A 64 -6.32 -4.57 3.27
C PRO A 64 -7.81 -4.54 2.91
N PRO A 65 -8.58 -3.55 3.41
CA PRO A 65 -10.00 -3.40 3.06
C PRO A 65 -10.25 -3.48 1.56
N LEU A 66 -11.32 -4.17 1.18
CA LEU A 66 -11.74 -4.28 -0.21
C LEU A 66 -12.97 -3.41 -0.45
N LEU A 67 -12.95 -2.60 -1.51
CA LEU A 67 -14.14 -1.96 -2.04
C LEU A 67 -14.74 -2.86 -3.11
N VAL A 68 -15.97 -3.29 -2.92
CA VAL A 68 -16.77 -3.98 -3.94
C VAL A 68 -17.80 -2.99 -4.43
N ALA A 69 -17.86 -2.78 -5.74
CA ALA A 69 -18.88 -1.93 -6.32
C ALA A 69 -19.42 -2.49 -7.64
N THR A 70 -20.71 -2.28 -7.91
CA THR A 70 -21.35 -2.68 -9.16
C THR A 70 -21.75 -1.45 -9.98
N ASN A 71 -21.73 -1.60 -11.31
CA ASN A 71 -22.39 -0.65 -12.19
C ASN A 71 -23.89 -0.66 -11.88
N GLY A 72 -24.47 0.53 -11.76
CA GLY A 72 -25.91 0.71 -11.65
C GLY A 72 -26.64 0.41 -12.96
#